data_AF-A0A2S6HQ66-F1
#
_entry.id   AF-A0A2S6HQ66-F1
#
_cell.length_a   1.000
_cell.length_b   1.000
_cell.length_c   1.000
_cell.angle_alpha   90.00
_cell.angle_beta   90.00
_cell.angle_gamma   90.00
#
_symmetry.space_group_name_H-M   'P 1'
#
loop_
_entity.id
_entity.type
_entity.pdbx_description
1 polymer ?
#
loop_
_entity_poly.entity_id
_entity_poly.type
_entity_poly.pdbx_seq_one_letter_code
_entity_poly.pdbx_strand_id
1 'polypeptide(L)'
;MKLTKFLFSKGVIYAIILAVFYQIAMVGLYIYGYHVLPDGVNQLTINVVNQDGDKGEAIEKELVPTLSKSFSKVITDKELTESKEELDSRQIQMIIVIPENFVSNLETGKSTIDFYIDESNTTTVINTMEAVAKSVTDNFNQAINQGKLTNILKSLNVTITEQEQITEQLNNSVVQNNVYINKAPGSMDYVMTPSFLSIAAYASSMVVAIVLMNIFLAFIPVTGKWKAFQYVEITGCVIAVVAPLFGVIMTRILISISMQKMISIYLQQIFMQITAFQFTLIFSLLFGQNGIFINIPLMLAQTIAGGGTMPLQIMPDPFKVISYFTPMYPNTQINFGILYGGPMYLFEIRLLAILITSSLVLVLIVWRKWSEMENGRVPVSNNVMG
;
A
#
# COMPACT_ATOMS: atom_id res chain seq x y z
N MET A 1 -16.82 39.79 -15.59
CA MET A 1 -17.34 39.28 -14.30
C MET A 1 -16.26 39.41 -13.22
N LYS A 2 -16.59 39.58 -11.93
CA LYS A 2 -15.60 39.63 -10.84
C LYS A 2 -15.22 38.19 -10.42
N LEU A 3 -13.94 37.97 -10.06
CA LEU A 3 -13.39 36.69 -9.57
C LEU A 3 -14.21 36.11 -8.40
N THR A 4 -14.68 36.95 -7.49
CA THR A 4 -15.51 36.52 -6.36
C THR A 4 -16.80 35.81 -6.80
N LYS A 5 -17.48 36.30 -7.83
CA LYS A 5 -18.67 35.62 -8.38
C LYS A 5 -18.34 34.28 -9.03
N PHE A 6 -17.12 34.12 -9.56
CA PHE A 6 -16.67 32.84 -10.12
C PHE A 6 -16.39 31.81 -9.01
N LEU A 7 -15.63 32.21 -7.99
CA LEU A 7 -15.24 31.35 -6.87
C LEU A 7 -16.46 30.84 -6.08
N PHE A 8 -17.52 31.65 -5.98
CA PHE A 8 -18.76 31.26 -5.32
C PHE A 8 -19.84 30.71 -6.29
N SER A 9 -19.46 30.34 -7.51
CA SER A 9 -20.39 29.69 -8.43
C SER A 9 -20.72 28.26 -7.97
N LYS A 10 -21.92 27.78 -8.30
CA LYS A 10 -22.37 26.43 -7.93
C LYS A 10 -21.39 25.33 -8.38
N GLY A 11 -20.83 25.48 -9.59
CA GLY A 11 -19.85 24.54 -10.13
C GLY A 11 -18.54 24.49 -9.34
N VAL A 12 -18.03 25.64 -8.88
CA VAL A 12 -16.81 25.69 -8.06
C VAL A 12 -17.04 25.11 -6.67
N ILE A 13 -18.18 25.43 -6.05
CA ILE A 13 -18.56 24.85 -4.75
C ILE A 13 -18.68 23.32 -4.88
N TYR A 14 -19.30 22.83 -5.95
CA TYR A 14 -19.36 21.40 -6.24
C TYR A 14 -17.96 20.78 -6.40
N ALA A 15 -17.05 21.44 -7.12
CA ALA A 15 -15.66 20.98 -7.26
C ALA A 15 -14.94 20.87 -5.90
N ILE A 16 -15.12 21.85 -5.00
CA ILE A 16 -14.54 21.84 -3.65
C ILE A 16 -15.09 20.64 -2.85
N ILE A 17 -16.42 20.49 -2.80
CA ILE A 17 -17.07 19.39 -2.06
C ILE A 17 -16.58 18.04 -2.57
N LEU A 18 -16.51 17.88 -3.89
CA LEU A 18 -16.09 16.64 -4.51
C LEU A 18 -14.60 16.36 -4.24
N ALA A 19 -13.74 17.38 -4.32
CA ALA A 19 -12.32 17.25 -4.01
C ALA A 19 -12.09 16.78 -2.56
N VAL A 20 -12.83 17.38 -1.61
CA VAL A 20 -12.80 17.01 -0.18
C VAL A 20 -13.32 15.60 0.01
N PHE A 21 -14.44 15.25 -0.63
CA PHE A 21 -15.00 13.89 -0.57
C PHE A 21 -13.97 12.85 -1.04
N TYR A 22 -13.32 13.06 -2.19
CA TYR A 22 -12.29 12.13 -2.69
C TYR A 22 -11.08 12.04 -1.75
N GLN A 23 -10.64 13.16 -1.15
CA GLN A 23 -9.56 13.13 -0.17
C GLN A 23 -9.93 12.28 1.05
N ILE A 24 -11.10 12.52 1.64
CA ILE A 24 -11.58 11.80 2.82
C ILE A 24 -11.82 10.33 2.49
N ALA A 25 -12.52 10.03 1.39
CA ALA A 25 -12.91 8.68 1.03
C ALA A 25 -11.68 7.84 0.65
N MET A 26 -10.77 8.36 -0.18
CA MET A 26 -9.59 7.61 -0.60
C MET A 26 -8.64 7.38 0.58
N VAL A 27 -8.30 8.42 1.36
CA VAL A 27 -7.45 8.23 2.54
C VAL A 27 -8.13 7.30 3.55
N GLY A 28 -9.42 7.52 3.82
CA GLY A 28 -10.21 6.77 4.78
C GLY A 28 -10.27 5.28 4.46
N LEU A 29 -10.73 4.94 3.26
CA LEU A 29 -10.92 3.56 2.82
C LEU A 29 -9.59 2.82 2.73
N TYR A 30 -8.55 3.43 2.15
CA TYR A 30 -7.29 2.75 1.93
C TYR A 30 -6.47 2.61 3.22
N ILE A 31 -6.34 3.64 4.06
CA ILE A 31 -5.59 3.49 5.32
C ILE A 31 -6.34 2.53 6.27
N TYR A 32 -7.65 2.73 6.44
CA TYR A 32 -8.44 1.85 7.32
C TYR A 32 -8.43 0.41 6.83
N GLY A 33 -8.50 0.16 5.52
CA GLY A 33 -8.50 -1.21 4.98
C GLY A 33 -7.26 -2.04 5.35
N TYR A 34 -6.15 -1.40 5.70
CA TYR A 34 -4.87 -2.05 6.02
C TYR A 34 -4.52 -2.04 7.52
N HIS A 35 -5.38 -1.48 8.39
CA HIS A 35 -5.07 -1.33 9.83
C HIS A 35 -4.90 -2.66 10.56
N VAL A 36 -5.55 -3.72 10.06
CA VAL A 36 -5.49 -5.06 10.65
C VAL A 36 -4.20 -5.81 10.29
N LEU A 37 -3.35 -5.30 9.39
CA LEU A 37 -2.12 -6.00 9.01
C LEU A 37 -0.90 -5.38 9.72
N PRO A 38 0.01 -6.19 10.29
CA PRO A 38 0.05 -7.66 10.25
C PRO A 38 -0.73 -8.36 11.38
N ASP A 39 -1.20 -7.65 12.42
CA ASP A 39 -1.73 -8.27 13.65
C ASP A 39 -2.91 -9.25 13.44
N GLY A 40 -3.70 -9.05 12.39
CA GLY A 40 -4.81 -9.90 11.98
C GLY A 40 -4.38 -11.28 11.50
N VAL A 41 -3.10 -11.49 11.19
CA VAL A 41 -2.52 -12.81 10.90
C VAL A 41 -2.66 -13.76 12.10
N ASN A 42 -2.74 -13.22 13.32
CA ASN A 42 -2.96 -14.02 14.53
C ASN A 42 -4.37 -14.63 14.56
N GLN A 43 -5.30 -14.17 13.71
CA GLN A 43 -6.65 -14.73 13.59
C GLN A 43 -6.71 -15.93 12.64
N LEU A 44 -5.61 -16.23 11.95
CA LEU A 44 -5.52 -17.38 11.06
C LEU A 44 -5.55 -18.68 11.90
N THR A 45 -6.13 -19.70 11.30
CA THR A 45 -6.30 -21.02 11.86
C THR A 45 -5.22 -21.94 11.31
N ILE A 46 -4.51 -22.62 12.20
CA ILE A 46 -3.58 -23.68 11.84
C ILE A 46 -4.03 -24.99 12.47
N ASN A 47 -3.72 -26.11 11.83
CA ASN A 47 -3.98 -27.43 12.40
C ASN A 47 -2.68 -28.19 12.60
N VAL A 48 -2.54 -28.84 13.76
CA VAL A 48 -1.45 -29.77 14.05
C VAL A 48 -2.01 -31.18 13.99
N VAL A 49 -1.47 -32.02 13.10
CA VAL A 49 -1.87 -33.41 12.93
C VAL A 49 -0.77 -34.32 13.44
N ASN A 50 -1.07 -35.14 14.43
CA ASN A 50 -0.14 -36.14 14.95
C ASN A 50 -0.41 -37.51 14.34
N GLN A 51 0.51 -38.00 13.52
CA GLN A 51 0.47 -39.35 12.94
C GLN A 51 1.42 -40.33 13.64
N ASP A 52 2.25 -39.88 14.60
CA ASP A 52 3.15 -40.73 15.39
C ASP A 52 2.48 -41.32 16.65
N GLY A 53 1.14 -41.25 16.70
CA GLY A 53 0.31 -41.76 17.78
C GLY A 53 0.72 -41.26 19.16
N ASP A 54 0.70 -42.14 20.15
CA ASP A 54 1.05 -41.84 21.54
C ASP A 54 2.48 -41.27 21.71
N LYS A 55 3.41 -41.63 20.81
CA LYS A 55 4.79 -41.12 20.85
C LYS A 55 4.87 -39.65 20.44
N GLY A 56 4.07 -39.25 19.45
CA GLY A 56 3.98 -37.87 18.98
C GLY A 56 3.25 -36.92 19.93
N GLU A 57 2.43 -37.45 20.86
CA GLU A 57 1.61 -36.63 21.77
C GLU A 57 2.48 -35.72 22.66
N ALA A 58 3.67 -36.20 23.04
CA ALA A 58 4.61 -35.41 23.85
C ALA A 58 5.23 -34.25 23.05
N ILE A 59 5.41 -34.42 21.74
CA ILE A 59 5.90 -33.37 20.83
C ILE A 59 4.81 -32.34 20.58
N GLU A 60 3.59 -32.80 20.33
CA GLU A 60 2.40 -31.96 20.17
C GLU A 60 2.17 -31.06 21.39
N LYS A 61 2.28 -31.61 22.61
CA LYS A 61 2.15 -30.86 23.87
C LYS A 61 3.16 -29.73 24.06
N GLU A 62 4.33 -29.80 23.44
CA GLU A 62 5.33 -28.72 23.46
C GLU A 62 5.08 -27.69 22.34
N LEU A 63 4.64 -28.18 21.18
CA LEU A 63 4.45 -27.38 19.98
C LEU A 63 3.20 -26.48 20.06
N VAL A 64 2.06 -27.06 20.46
CA VAL A 64 0.75 -26.37 20.46
C VAL A 64 0.74 -25.12 21.36
N PRO A 65 1.23 -25.15 22.62
CA PRO A 65 1.28 -23.95 23.47
C PRO A 65 2.18 -22.85 22.90
N THR A 66 3.24 -23.22 22.18
CA THR A 66 4.13 -22.24 21.53
C THR A 66 3.42 -21.55 20.37
N LEU A 67 2.73 -22.32 19.53
CA LEU A 67 1.92 -21.80 18.43
C LEU A 67 0.74 -20.96 18.90
N SER A 68 0.10 -21.34 20.01
CA SER A 68 -1.04 -20.65 20.60
C SER A 68 -0.70 -19.26 21.15
N LYS A 69 0.59 -18.91 21.28
CA LYS A 69 1.03 -17.54 21.61
C LYS A 69 0.97 -16.61 20.41
N SER A 70 1.04 -17.15 19.20
CA SER A 70 1.08 -16.41 17.94
C SER A 70 -0.25 -16.51 17.18
N PHE A 71 -1.01 -17.58 17.38
CA PHE A 71 -2.28 -17.84 16.73
C PHE A 71 -3.42 -17.97 17.74
N SER A 72 -4.55 -17.37 17.41
CA SER A 72 -5.76 -17.41 18.24
C SER A 72 -6.49 -18.76 18.13
N LYS A 73 -6.23 -19.53 17.06
CA LYS A 73 -6.86 -20.84 16.84
C LYS A 73 -5.85 -21.85 16.31
N VAL A 74 -5.47 -22.79 17.18
CA VAL A 74 -4.68 -23.98 16.85
C VAL A 74 -5.57 -25.19 17.06
N ILE A 75 -5.84 -25.92 15.98
CA ILE A 75 -6.65 -27.14 15.97
C ILE A 75 -5.71 -28.35 16.14
N THR A 76 -6.18 -29.42 16.78
CA THR A 76 -5.43 -30.68 16.94
C THR A 76 -6.28 -31.96 16.77
N ASP A 77 -7.59 -31.82 16.65
CA ASP A 77 -8.56 -32.94 16.66
C ASP A 77 -8.91 -33.46 15.26
N LYS A 78 -8.30 -32.91 14.21
CA LYS A 78 -8.63 -33.24 12.82
C LYS A 78 -7.58 -34.11 12.15
N GLU A 79 -8.06 -35.08 11.39
CA GLU A 79 -7.25 -35.95 10.54
C GLU A 79 -6.64 -35.21 9.36
N LEU A 80 -5.54 -35.73 8.79
CA LEU A 80 -4.83 -35.09 7.68
C LEU A 80 -5.73 -34.92 6.43
N THR A 81 -6.58 -35.89 6.12
CA THR A 81 -7.46 -35.83 4.95
C THR A 81 -8.47 -34.68 5.05
N GLU A 82 -9.17 -34.58 6.18
CA GLU A 82 -10.11 -33.48 6.45
C GLU A 82 -9.37 -32.13 6.47
N SER A 83 -8.19 -32.09 7.09
CA SER A 83 -7.36 -30.89 7.15
C SER A 83 -6.96 -30.39 5.76
N LYS A 84 -6.71 -31.30 4.81
CA LYS A 84 -6.39 -30.95 3.42
C LYS A 84 -7.59 -30.35 2.69
N GLU A 85 -8.79 -30.87 2.91
CA GLU A 85 -10.04 -30.29 2.37
C GLU A 85 -10.30 -28.88 2.95
N GLU A 86 -10.00 -28.68 4.23
CA GLU A 86 -10.13 -27.37 4.89
C GLU A 86 -9.01 -26.39 4.53
N LEU A 87 -7.82 -26.88 4.22
CA LEU A 87 -6.73 -26.08 3.66
C LEU A 87 -7.11 -25.57 2.26
N ASP A 88 -7.63 -26.45 1.39
CA ASP A 88 -8.08 -26.11 0.04
C ASP A 88 -9.28 -25.15 0.05
N SER A 89 -10.23 -25.35 0.97
CA SER A 89 -11.36 -24.42 1.17
C SER A 89 -11.00 -23.16 1.98
N ARG A 90 -9.72 -22.95 2.32
CA ARG A 90 -9.15 -21.80 3.03
C ARG A 90 -9.69 -21.57 4.44
N GLN A 91 -10.27 -22.59 5.06
CA GLN A 91 -10.70 -22.57 6.46
C GLN A 91 -9.50 -22.70 7.41
N ILE A 92 -8.47 -23.43 6.98
CA ILE A 92 -7.16 -23.55 7.63
C ILE A 92 -6.11 -22.90 6.71
N GLN A 93 -5.10 -22.26 7.28
CA GLN A 93 -4.02 -21.59 6.53
C GLN A 93 -2.69 -22.35 6.55
N MET A 94 -2.52 -23.30 7.46
CA MET A 94 -1.39 -24.23 7.48
C MET A 94 -1.78 -25.53 8.20
N ILE A 95 -1.27 -26.65 7.68
CA ILE A 95 -1.26 -27.93 8.40
C ILE A 95 0.19 -28.23 8.80
N ILE A 96 0.41 -28.57 10.08
CA ILE A 96 1.69 -29.05 10.60
C ILE A 96 1.52 -30.52 10.93
N VAL A 97 2.26 -31.39 10.25
CA VAL A 97 2.15 -32.85 10.44
C VAL A 97 3.39 -33.36 11.15
N ILE A 98 3.18 -34.04 12.27
CA ILE A 98 4.17 -34.89 12.93
C ILE A 98 4.00 -36.29 12.30
N PRO A 99 4.90 -36.70 11.38
CA PRO A 99 4.70 -37.89 10.57
C PRO A 99 4.83 -39.18 11.37
N GLU A 100 4.35 -40.30 10.83
CA GLU A 100 4.56 -41.62 11.41
C GLU A 100 6.06 -41.89 11.64
N ASN A 101 6.40 -42.50 12.77
CA ASN A 101 7.76 -42.82 13.19
C ASN A 101 8.64 -41.58 13.46
N PHE A 102 8.08 -40.40 13.64
CA PHE A 102 8.84 -39.17 13.92
C PHE A 102 9.83 -39.33 15.07
N VAL A 103 9.38 -39.85 16.22
CA VAL A 103 10.20 -40.05 17.42
C VAL A 103 11.27 -41.12 17.21
N SER A 104 10.94 -42.20 16.50
CA SER A 104 11.91 -43.25 16.18
C SER A 104 12.95 -42.79 15.15
N ASN A 105 12.58 -41.94 14.21
CA ASN A 105 13.50 -41.35 13.24
C ASN A 105 14.47 -40.36 13.91
N LEU A 106 14.04 -39.66 14.97
CA LEU A 106 14.92 -38.84 15.80
C LEU A 106 16.05 -39.65 16.48
N GLU A 107 15.84 -40.94 16.80
CA GLU A 107 16.91 -41.82 17.32
C GLU A 107 18.07 -41.95 16.32
N THR A 108 17.74 -41.96 15.02
CA THR A 108 18.71 -42.13 13.93
C THR A 108 19.35 -40.81 13.47
N GLY A 109 19.03 -39.69 14.14
CA GLY A 109 19.57 -38.35 13.86
C GLY A 109 18.86 -37.59 12.74
N LYS A 110 17.81 -38.14 12.12
CA LYS A 110 17.09 -37.46 11.02
C LYS A 110 15.59 -37.69 11.12
N SER A 111 14.84 -36.62 11.38
CA SER A 111 13.39 -36.61 11.34
C SER A 111 12.87 -35.33 10.69
N THR A 112 11.64 -35.35 10.19
CA THR A 112 11.00 -34.22 9.49
C THR A 112 9.66 -33.88 10.11
N ILE A 113 9.32 -32.59 10.13
CA ILE A 113 7.95 -32.12 10.35
C ILE A 113 7.48 -31.60 9.01
N ASP A 114 6.32 -32.05 8.54
CA ASP A 114 5.80 -31.63 7.23
C ASP A 114 4.86 -30.43 7.41
N PHE A 115 5.04 -29.42 6.58
CA PHE A 115 4.21 -28.23 6.55
C PHE A 115 3.45 -28.17 5.23
N TYR A 116 2.12 -28.14 5.31
CA TYR A 116 1.26 -27.94 4.14
C TYR A 116 0.77 -26.50 4.13
N ILE A 117 1.09 -25.79 3.06
CA ILE A 117 0.71 -24.41 2.81
C ILE A 117 0.08 -24.39 1.42
N ASP A 118 -1.12 -23.83 1.30
CA ASP A 118 -1.76 -23.64 0.00
C ASP A 118 -1.32 -22.31 -0.63
N GLU A 119 -0.60 -22.41 -1.75
CA GLU A 119 -0.13 -21.27 -2.53
C GLU A 119 -1.26 -20.51 -3.25
N SER A 120 -2.50 -21.02 -3.23
CA SER A 120 -3.68 -20.28 -3.70
C SER A 120 -4.08 -19.11 -2.78
N ASN A 121 -3.48 -19.03 -1.59
CA ASN A 121 -3.70 -17.95 -0.64
C ASN A 121 -2.95 -16.66 -1.02
N THR A 122 -3.18 -15.58 -0.29
CA THR A 122 -2.43 -14.34 -0.51
C THR A 122 -0.96 -14.50 -0.12
N THR A 123 -0.05 -13.83 -0.83
CA THR A 123 1.40 -13.88 -0.54
C THR A 123 1.73 -13.51 0.90
N THR A 124 0.94 -12.63 1.53
CA THR A 124 1.09 -12.30 2.97
C THR A 124 0.87 -13.53 3.85
N VAL A 125 -0.17 -14.32 3.57
CA VAL A 125 -0.43 -15.58 4.30
C VAL A 125 0.68 -16.57 4.02
N ILE A 126 1.06 -16.80 2.76
CA ILE A 126 2.12 -17.74 2.38
C ILE A 126 3.43 -17.40 3.11
N ASN A 127 3.93 -16.16 2.97
CA ASN A 127 5.19 -15.75 3.60
C ASN A 127 5.13 -15.83 5.12
N THR A 128 3.97 -15.55 5.73
CA THR A 128 3.81 -15.71 7.17
C THR A 128 3.88 -17.19 7.54
N MET A 129 3.16 -18.05 6.83
CA MET A 129 3.17 -19.49 7.08
C MET A 129 4.57 -20.08 6.89
N GLU A 130 5.31 -19.68 5.86
CA GLU A 130 6.72 -20.07 5.70
C GLU A 130 7.61 -19.60 6.86
N ALA A 131 7.42 -18.36 7.33
CA ALA A 131 8.15 -17.85 8.49
C ALA A 131 7.82 -18.63 9.77
N VAL A 132 6.56 -19.06 9.93
CA VAL A 132 6.12 -19.92 11.04
C VAL A 132 6.74 -21.30 10.93
N ALA A 133 6.70 -21.94 9.76
CA ALA A 133 7.34 -23.24 9.52
C ALA A 133 8.84 -23.19 9.87
N LYS A 134 9.53 -22.14 9.41
CA LYS A 134 10.93 -21.89 9.75
C LYS A 134 11.12 -21.71 11.26
N SER A 135 10.31 -20.87 11.90
CA SER A 135 10.41 -20.63 13.34
C SER A 135 10.11 -21.89 14.18
N VAL A 136 9.15 -22.71 13.78
CA VAL A 136 8.85 -24.00 14.42
C VAL A 136 10.04 -24.93 14.32
N THR A 137 10.61 -25.06 13.12
CA THR A 137 11.80 -25.88 12.86
C THR A 137 13.00 -25.41 13.69
N ASP A 138 13.28 -24.11 13.69
CA ASP A 138 14.38 -23.50 14.45
C ASP A 138 14.20 -23.71 15.97
N ASN A 139 12.98 -23.49 16.49
CA ASN A 139 12.66 -23.71 17.91
C ASN A 139 12.77 -25.19 18.31
N PHE A 140 12.34 -26.11 17.45
CA PHE A 140 12.43 -27.54 17.70
C PHE A 140 13.89 -28.00 17.78
N ASN A 141 14.72 -27.59 16.80
CA ASN A 141 16.16 -27.86 16.81
C ASN A 141 16.83 -27.29 18.07
N GLN A 142 16.49 -26.06 18.44
CA GLN A 142 17.01 -25.43 19.65
C GLN A 142 16.60 -26.19 20.92
N ALA A 143 15.35 -26.68 21.00
CA ALA A 143 14.86 -27.44 22.14
C ALA A 143 15.50 -28.84 22.26
N ILE A 144 15.90 -29.47 21.15
CA ILE A 144 16.74 -30.67 21.13
C ILE A 144 18.14 -30.34 21.65
N ASN A 145 18.78 -29.32 21.09
CA ASN A 145 20.17 -28.94 21.43
C ASN A 145 20.31 -28.47 22.90
N GLN A 146 19.28 -27.83 23.44
CA GLN A 146 19.21 -27.43 24.85
C GLN A 146 18.85 -28.57 25.82
N GLY A 147 18.65 -29.79 25.32
CA GLY A 147 18.32 -30.96 26.14
C GLY A 147 16.87 -31.00 26.67
N LYS A 148 16.01 -30.04 26.29
CA LYS A 148 14.63 -29.92 26.79
C LYS A 148 13.76 -31.06 26.28
N LEU A 149 13.84 -31.33 24.98
CA LEU A 149 13.20 -32.49 24.36
C LEU A 149 13.88 -33.80 24.76
N THR A 150 15.17 -33.77 25.14
CA THR A 150 15.90 -34.98 25.57
C THR A 150 15.31 -35.62 26.82
N ASN A 151 14.74 -34.85 27.75
CA ASN A 151 14.09 -35.43 28.94
C ASN A 151 12.75 -36.11 28.61
N ILE A 152 11.99 -35.53 27.68
CA ILE A 152 10.75 -36.11 27.14
C ILE A 152 11.10 -37.39 26.35
N LEU A 153 12.10 -37.33 25.49
CA LEU A 153 12.59 -38.46 24.71
C LEU A 153 13.15 -39.57 25.61
N LYS A 154 13.91 -39.24 26.65
CA LYS A 154 14.37 -40.21 27.67
C LYS A 154 13.20 -40.90 28.39
N SER A 155 12.11 -40.19 28.67
CA SER A 155 10.90 -40.79 29.25
C SER A 155 10.16 -41.74 28.30
N LEU A 156 10.44 -41.65 27.00
CA LEU A 156 9.96 -42.54 25.95
C LEU A 156 10.98 -43.62 25.56
N ASN A 157 12.01 -43.87 26.39
CA ASN A 157 13.13 -44.78 26.12
C ASN A 157 13.98 -44.43 24.89
N VAL A 158 13.92 -43.19 24.41
CA VAL A 158 14.72 -42.70 23.28
C VAL A 158 16.03 -42.09 23.80
N THR A 159 17.16 -42.68 23.39
CA THR A 159 18.50 -42.13 23.68
C THR A 159 19.06 -41.55 22.39
N ILE A 160 19.12 -40.22 22.30
CA ILE A 160 19.79 -39.55 21.19
C ILE A 160 21.28 -39.86 21.30
N THR A 161 21.84 -40.62 20.35
CA THR A 161 23.28 -40.89 20.30
C THR A 161 24.06 -39.58 20.18
N GLU A 162 25.09 -39.44 21.02
CA GLU A 162 26.00 -38.30 21.17
C GLU A 162 26.90 -38.04 19.92
N GLN A 163 26.40 -38.29 18.72
CA GLN A 163 27.15 -38.11 17.47
C GLN A 163 26.68 -36.95 16.58
N GLU A 164 25.82 -36.07 17.10
CA GLU A 164 25.50 -34.78 16.46
C GLU A 164 25.67 -33.57 17.39
N GLN A 165 26.28 -33.75 18.58
CA GLN A 165 26.64 -32.62 19.48
C GLN A 165 27.84 -31.78 18.98
N ILE A 166 28.40 -32.07 17.80
CA ILE A 166 29.50 -31.31 17.18
C ILE A 166 29.11 -30.86 15.76
N THR A 167 28.01 -30.12 15.61
CA THR A 167 27.81 -29.32 14.37
C THR A 167 27.08 -27.99 14.58
N GLU A 168 27.04 -27.45 15.80
CA GLU A 168 26.33 -26.19 16.06
C GLU A 168 27.24 -25.02 16.51
N GLN A 169 28.42 -25.29 17.08
CA GLN A 169 29.35 -24.22 17.48
C GLN A 169 29.89 -23.39 16.30
N LEU A 170 29.82 -23.92 15.06
CA LEU A 170 30.17 -23.17 13.85
C LEU A 170 28.98 -22.43 13.22
N ASN A 171 27.74 -22.91 13.37
CA ASN A 171 26.56 -22.33 12.72
C ASN A 171 25.99 -21.08 13.44
N ASN A 172 26.23 -20.94 14.75
CA ASN A 172 25.83 -19.76 15.52
C ASN A 172 26.92 -18.67 15.61
N SER A 173 28.01 -18.79 14.84
CA SER A 173 29.12 -17.82 14.85
C SER A 173 28.73 -16.45 14.25
N VAL A 174 27.66 -16.41 13.44
CA VAL A 174 27.11 -15.19 12.86
C VAL A 174 25.67 -15.00 13.35
N VAL A 175 25.50 -14.17 14.39
CA VAL A 175 24.17 -13.77 14.85
C VAL A 175 23.67 -12.65 13.93
N GLN A 176 22.45 -12.82 13.40
CA GLN A 176 21.79 -11.77 12.63
C GLN A 176 21.63 -10.51 13.49
N ASN A 177 22.37 -9.45 13.17
CA ASN A 177 22.22 -8.14 13.78
C ASN A 177 21.67 -7.14 12.75
N ASN A 178 20.35 -7.03 12.68
CA ASN A 178 19.69 -6.06 11.79
C ASN A 178 19.78 -4.66 12.38
N VAL A 179 20.58 -3.79 11.76
CA VAL A 179 20.63 -2.36 12.10
C VAL A 179 19.74 -1.59 11.13
N TYR A 180 18.64 -1.02 11.62
CA TYR A 180 17.68 -0.29 10.80
C TYR A 180 18.03 1.20 10.73
N ILE A 181 18.15 1.74 9.51
CA ILE A 181 18.56 3.14 9.28
C ILE A 181 17.37 4.12 9.37
N ASN A 182 16.15 3.66 9.06
CA ASN A 182 14.91 4.45 9.11
C ASN A 182 13.74 3.51 9.48
N LYS A 183 13.54 3.27 10.78
CA LYS A 183 12.56 2.29 11.25
C LYS A 183 11.14 2.76 10.92
N ALA A 184 10.52 2.16 9.90
CA ALA A 184 9.09 2.28 9.68
C ALA A 184 8.34 1.54 10.82
N PRO A 185 7.18 2.05 11.25
CA PRO A 185 6.27 1.31 12.12
C PRO A 185 5.87 -0.03 11.48
N GLY A 186 5.56 -1.01 12.32
CA GLY A 186 5.25 -2.38 11.87
C GLY A 186 3.87 -2.53 11.22
N SER A 187 2.96 -1.57 11.38
CA SER A 187 1.59 -1.66 10.86
C SER A 187 1.51 -1.26 9.38
N MET A 188 0.80 -2.07 8.60
CA MET A 188 0.78 -1.94 7.14
C MET A 188 0.03 -0.69 6.67
N ASP A 189 -0.97 -0.23 7.42
CA ASP A 189 -1.64 1.05 7.22
C ASP A 189 -0.64 2.23 7.25
N TYR A 190 0.26 2.24 8.22
CA TYR A 190 1.30 3.25 8.35
C TYR A 190 2.32 3.13 7.22
N VAL A 191 2.74 1.91 6.88
CA VAL A 191 3.70 1.60 5.80
C VAL A 191 3.18 2.01 4.41
N MET A 192 1.87 1.89 4.18
CA MET A 192 1.24 2.20 2.89
C MET A 192 0.71 3.65 2.80
N THR A 193 0.62 4.36 3.92
CA THR A 193 0.15 5.76 3.97
C THR A 193 0.80 6.68 2.93
N PRO A 194 2.14 6.66 2.70
CA PRO A 194 2.78 7.47 1.67
C PRO A 194 2.14 7.35 0.29
N SER A 195 1.81 6.13 -0.11
CA SER A 195 1.21 5.79 -1.39
C SER A 195 -0.26 6.22 -1.44
N PHE A 196 -1.02 5.91 -0.39
CA PHE A 196 -2.45 6.24 -0.32
C PHE A 196 -2.71 7.74 -0.35
N LEU A 197 -1.85 8.53 0.31
CA LEU A 197 -1.90 10.00 0.21
C LEU A 197 -1.68 10.49 -1.23
N SER A 198 -0.68 9.93 -1.93
CA SER A 198 -0.42 10.29 -3.33
C SER A 198 -1.57 9.92 -4.26
N ILE A 199 -2.18 8.75 -4.05
CA ILE A 199 -3.35 8.29 -4.82
C ILE A 199 -4.55 9.21 -4.56
N ALA A 200 -4.84 9.52 -3.30
CA ALA A 200 -5.94 10.40 -2.91
C ALA A 200 -5.79 11.80 -3.53
N ALA A 201 -4.59 12.39 -3.44
CA ALA A 201 -4.31 13.70 -4.02
C ALA A 201 -4.46 13.69 -5.55
N TYR A 202 -3.91 12.68 -6.23
CA TYR A 202 -4.03 12.59 -7.69
C TYR A 202 -5.48 12.43 -8.14
N ALA A 203 -6.23 11.51 -7.53
CA ALA A 203 -7.63 11.26 -7.87
C ALA A 203 -8.50 12.51 -7.62
N SER A 204 -8.30 13.19 -6.49
CA SER A 204 -8.97 14.44 -6.16
C SER A 204 -8.65 15.53 -7.21
N SER A 205 -7.37 15.70 -7.58
CA SER A 205 -6.96 16.65 -8.63
C SER A 205 -7.57 16.35 -9.99
N MET A 206 -7.63 15.09 -10.39
CA MET A 206 -8.19 14.67 -11.67
C MET A 206 -9.67 15.08 -11.79
N VAL A 207 -10.43 14.83 -10.73
CA VAL A 207 -11.85 15.20 -10.68
C VAL A 207 -12.03 16.72 -10.72
N VAL A 208 -11.21 17.47 -9.99
CA VAL A 208 -11.19 18.94 -10.03
C VAL A 208 -10.87 19.44 -11.44
N ALA A 209 -9.88 18.87 -12.12
CA ALA A 209 -9.52 19.25 -13.49
C ALA A 209 -10.67 19.05 -14.47
N ILE A 210 -11.43 17.95 -14.34
CA ILE A 210 -12.61 17.68 -15.18
C ILE A 210 -13.73 18.68 -14.91
N VAL A 211 -14.05 18.96 -13.64
CA VAL A 211 -15.12 19.90 -13.29
C VAL A 211 -14.75 21.32 -13.71
N LEU A 212 -13.53 21.78 -13.40
CA LEU A 212 -13.08 23.13 -13.76
C LEU A 212 -12.91 23.31 -15.27
N MET A 213 -12.64 22.24 -16.04
CA MET A 213 -12.71 22.27 -17.50
C MET A 213 -14.09 22.69 -18.01
N ASN A 214 -15.14 22.07 -17.49
CA ASN A 214 -16.50 22.36 -17.95
C ASN A 214 -16.88 23.81 -17.62
N ILE A 215 -16.40 24.32 -16.48
CA ILE A 215 -16.55 25.72 -16.10
C ILE A 215 -15.74 26.62 -17.04
N PHE A 216 -14.49 26.26 -17.37
CA PHE A 216 -13.67 27.00 -18.33
C PHE A 216 -14.44 27.23 -19.64
N LEU A 217 -14.98 26.16 -20.23
CA LEU A 217 -15.72 26.21 -21.49
C LEU A 217 -16.96 27.11 -21.41
N ALA A 218 -17.72 27.02 -20.32
CA ALA A 218 -18.91 27.84 -20.12
C ALA A 218 -18.59 29.34 -19.99
N PHE A 219 -17.39 29.68 -19.52
CA PHE A 219 -17.00 31.07 -19.24
C PHE A 219 -16.18 31.76 -20.33
N ILE A 220 -15.60 31.01 -21.29
CA ILE A 220 -14.88 31.60 -22.44
C ILE A 220 -15.70 32.70 -23.13
N PRO A 221 -16.98 32.49 -23.52
CA PRO A 221 -17.76 33.49 -24.26
C PRO A 221 -18.04 34.77 -23.45
N VAL A 222 -17.98 34.69 -22.12
CA VAL A 222 -18.38 35.78 -21.22
C VAL A 222 -17.19 36.60 -20.74
N THR A 223 -16.03 35.97 -20.50
CA THR A 223 -14.88 36.66 -19.90
C THR A 223 -13.62 36.67 -20.78
N GLY A 224 -13.62 35.95 -21.89
CA GLY A 224 -12.43 35.71 -22.71
C GLY A 224 -11.56 34.59 -22.13
N LYS A 225 -10.79 33.94 -23.00
CA LYS A 225 -10.06 32.70 -22.66
C LYS A 225 -9.02 32.89 -21.55
N TRP A 226 -8.27 33.99 -21.57
CA TRP A 226 -7.20 34.23 -20.61
C TRP A 226 -7.72 34.49 -19.20
N LYS A 227 -8.81 35.27 -19.08
CA LYS A 227 -9.45 35.50 -17.77
C LYS A 227 -10.15 34.25 -17.26
N ALA A 228 -10.82 33.50 -18.14
CA ALA A 228 -11.43 32.22 -17.77
C ALA A 228 -10.37 31.22 -17.27
N PHE A 229 -9.24 31.13 -17.97
CA PHE A 229 -8.12 30.27 -17.58
C PHE A 229 -7.52 30.71 -16.24
N GLN A 230 -7.24 32.01 -16.05
CA GLN A 230 -6.77 32.52 -14.75
C GLN A 230 -7.73 32.19 -13.61
N TYR A 231 -9.04 32.23 -13.84
CA TYR A 231 -10.02 31.89 -12.81
C TYR A 231 -10.01 30.40 -12.47
N VAL A 232 -9.85 29.53 -13.47
CA VAL A 232 -9.66 28.08 -13.28
C VAL A 232 -8.40 27.78 -12.48
N GLU A 233 -7.29 28.42 -12.83
CA GLU A 233 -6.00 28.27 -12.16
C GLU A 233 -6.07 28.69 -10.68
N ILE A 234 -6.59 29.90 -10.41
CA ILE A 234 -6.77 30.40 -9.03
C ILE A 234 -7.68 29.47 -8.23
N THR A 235 -8.77 28.98 -8.85
CA THR A 235 -9.71 28.08 -8.19
C THR A 235 -9.08 26.73 -7.89
N GLY A 236 -8.32 26.17 -8.82
CA GLY A 236 -7.55 24.94 -8.63
C GLY A 236 -6.57 25.07 -7.47
N CYS A 237 -5.84 26.18 -7.38
CA CYS A 237 -4.95 26.46 -6.25
C CYS A 237 -5.70 26.59 -4.91
N VAL A 238 -6.86 27.25 -4.88
CA VAL A 238 -7.69 27.33 -3.66
C VAL A 238 -8.14 25.93 -3.22
N ILE A 239 -8.64 25.11 -4.15
CA ILE A 239 -9.04 23.73 -3.86
C ILE A 239 -7.84 22.91 -3.37
N ALA A 240 -6.66 23.12 -3.95
CA ALA A 240 -5.44 22.43 -3.57
C ALA A 240 -4.91 22.80 -2.18
N VAL A 241 -5.34 23.91 -1.60
CA VAL A 241 -5.08 24.24 -0.19
C VAL A 241 -6.14 23.61 0.71
N VAL A 242 -7.42 23.69 0.31
CA VAL A 242 -8.54 23.26 1.15
C VAL A 242 -8.67 21.74 1.21
N ALA A 243 -8.62 21.03 0.09
CA ALA A 243 -8.93 19.60 0.03
C ALA A 243 -7.91 18.73 0.79
N PRO A 244 -6.58 18.94 0.68
CA PRO A 244 -5.59 18.14 1.42
C PRO A 244 -5.72 18.25 2.93
N LEU A 245 -6.23 19.37 3.46
CA LEU A 245 -6.42 19.55 4.90
C LEU A 245 -7.27 18.42 5.48
N PHE A 246 -8.36 18.08 4.80
CA PHE A 246 -9.26 17.01 5.24
C PHE A 246 -8.64 15.62 5.08
N GLY A 247 -7.85 15.39 4.03
CA GLY A 247 -7.11 14.14 3.85
C GLY A 247 -6.08 13.92 4.96
N VAL A 248 -5.35 14.97 5.36
CA VAL A 248 -4.36 14.90 6.44
C VAL A 248 -5.02 14.77 7.81
N ILE A 249 -6.14 15.44 8.05
CA ILE A 249 -6.94 15.23 9.27
C ILE A 249 -7.42 13.78 9.35
N MET A 250 -7.95 13.22 8.25
CA MET A 250 -8.38 11.82 8.20
C MET A 250 -7.20 10.88 8.47
N THR A 251 -6.03 11.15 7.89
CA THR A 251 -4.80 10.39 8.17
C THR A 251 -4.46 10.42 9.65
N ARG A 252 -4.53 11.60 10.31
CA ARG A 252 -4.22 11.74 11.74
C ARG A 252 -5.21 11.01 12.66
N ILE A 253 -6.46 10.87 12.24
CA ILE A 253 -7.49 10.12 12.97
C ILE A 253 -7.19 8.62 12.91
N LEU A 254 -6.74 8.12 11.75
CA LEU A 254 -6.50 6.70 11.53
C LEU A 254 -5.15 6.24 12.05
N ILE A 255 -4.11 7.07 11.89
CA ILE A 255 -2.74 6.73 12.30
C ILE A 255 -2.14 7.79 13.22
N SER A 256 -1.32 7.33 14.16
CA SER A 256 -0.62 8.21 15.11
C SER A 256 0.59 8.88 14.46
N ILE A 257 0.37 10.04 13.84
CA ILE A 257 1.44 10.91 13.31
C ILE A 257 1.68 12.12 14.23
N SER A 258 2.95 12.52 14.35
CA SER A 258 3.32 13.72 15.10
C SER A 258 2.86 15.00 14.39
N MET A 259 2.68 16.09 15.14
CA MET A 259 2.24 17.38 14.59
C MET A 259 3.20 17.91 13.50
N GLN A 260 4.52 17.74 13.69
CA GLN A 260 5.52 18.18 12.72
C GLN A 260 5.42 17.41 11.38
N LYS A 261 5.25 16.08 11.45
CA LYS A 261 5.04 15.25 10.26
C LYS A 261 3.72 15.61 9.58
N MET A 262 2.66 15.85 10.35
CA MET A 262 1.35 16.25 9.84
C MET A 262 1.43 17.56 9.02
N ILE A 263 2.13 18.58 9.52
CA ILE A 263 2.33 19.85 8.79
C ILE A 263 3.14 19.62 7.51
N SER A 264 4.21 18.82 7.59
CA SER A 264 5.07 18.53 6.44
C SER A 264 4.31 17.77 5.34
N ILE A 265 3.50 16.77 5.72
CA ILE A 265 2.63 16.05 4.81
C ILE A 265 1.59 16.99 4.20
N TYR A 266 0.98 17.87 5.00
CA TYR A 266 -0.01 18.82 4.49
C TYR A 266 0.59 19.72 3.40
N LEU A 267 1.74 20.34 3.65
CA LEU A 267 2.44 21.15 2.66
C LEU A 267 2.80 20.35 1.40
N GLN A 268 3.27 19.11 1.58
CA GLN A 268 3.58 18.23 0.47
C GLN A 268 2.33 17.84 -0.33
N GLN A 269 1.19 17.61 0.32
CA GLN A 269 -0.07 17.30 -0.35
C GLN A 269 -0.64 18.50 -1.10
N ILE A 270 -0.45 19.74 -0.62
CA ILE A 270 -0.76 20.94 -1.42
C ILE A 270 0.06 20.93 -2.71
N PHE A 271 1.38 20.71 -2.60
CA PHE A 271 2.27 20.75 -3.75
C PHE A 271 1.97 19.64 -4.76
N MET A 272 1.70 18.42 -4.28
CA MET A 272 1.19 17.32 -5.10
C MET A 272 -0.12 17.67 -5.78
N GLN A 273 -1.09 18.21 -5.03
CA GLN A 273 -2.43 18.46 -5.56
C GLN A 273 -2.39 19.52 -6.67
N ILE A 274 -1.60 20.59 -6.51
CA ILE A 274 -1.36 21.58 -7.58
C ILE A 274 -0.72 20.89 -8.78
N THR A 275 0.36 20.13 -8.57
CA THR A 275 1.08 19.46 -9.67
C THR A 275 0.20 18.48 -10.45
N ALA A 276 -0.53 17.63 -9.74
CA ALA A 276 -1.47 16.68 -10.33
C ALA A 276 -2.65 17.38 -11.02
N PHE A 277 -3.11 18.53 -10.49
CA PHE A 277 -4.15 19.32 -11.14
C PHE A 277 -3.65 19.87 -12.48
N GLN A 278 -2.47 20.50 -12.52
CA GLN A 278 -1.87 20.98 -13.77
C GLN A 278 -1.68 19.85 -14.78
N PHE A 279 -1.12 18.73 -14.33
CA PHE A 279 -0.85 17.58 -15.17
C PHE A 279 -2.14 16.98 -15.77
N THR A 280 -3.18 16.76 -14.96
CA THR A 280 -4.45 16.18 -15.42
C THR A 280 -5.29 17.15 -16.26
N LEU A 281 -5.14 18.46 -16.03
CA LEU A 281 -5.80 19.50 -16.81
C LEU A 281 -5.33 19.55 -18.27
N ILE A 282 -4.10 19.10 -18.57
CA ILE A 282 -3.56 19.03 -19.94
C ILE A 282 -4.47 18.20 -20.83
N PHE A 283 -4.79 16.99 -20.39
CA PHE A 283 -5.61 16.06 -21.16
C PHE A 283 -7.06 16.55 -21.26
N SER A 284 -7.59 17.13 -20.19
CA SER A 284 -8.91 17.74 -20.20
C SER A 284 -9.00 18.93 -21.17
N LEU A 285 -7.96 19.78 -21.31
CA LEU A 285 -7.96 20.91 -22.28
C LEU A 285 -7.74 20.42 -23.72
N LEU A 286 -6.91 19.40 -23.91
CA LEU A 286 -6.61 18.83 -25.23
C LEU A 286 -7.78 18.05 -25.81
N PHE A 287 -8.54 17.33 -25.00
CA PHE A 287 -9.58 16.40 -25.48
C PHE A 287 -10.98 16.73 -24.98
N GLY A 288 -11.15 17.81 -24.20
CA GLY A 288 -12.45 18.19 -23.63
C GLY A 288 -12.99 17.08 -22.74
N GLN A 289 -14.28 16.75 -22.89
CA GLN A 289 -14.93 15.68 -22.13
C GLN A 289 -14.30 14.31 -22.35
N ASN A 290 -13.65 14.07 -23.51
CA ASN A 290 -12.96 12.82 -23.81
C ASN A 290 -11.61 12.69 -23.08
N GLY A 291 -11.11 13.75 -22.42
CA GLY A 291 -9.87 13.67 -21.63
C GLY A 291 -9.93 12.64 -20.51
N ILE A 292 -11.14 12.27 -20.06
CA ILE A 292 -11.37 11.22 -19.07
C ILE A 292 -10.83 9.85 -19.53
N PHE A 293 -10.89 9.55 -20.83
CA PHE A 293 -10.40 8.28 -21.40
C PHE A 293 -8.87 8.16 -21.36
N ILE A 294 -8.16 9.25 -21.13
CA ILE A 294 -6.69 9.25 -20.93
C ILE A 294 -6.37 9.34 -19.43
N ASN A 295 -7.06 10.22 -18.72
CA ASN A 295 -6.82 10.47 -17.30
C ASN A 295 -7.04 9.23 -16.42
N ILE A 296 -8.10 8.43 -16.67
CA ILE A 296 -8.38 7.24 -15.87
C ILE A 296 -7.32 6.15 -16.08
N PRO A 297 -7.01 5.69 -17.31
CA PRO A 297 -5.93 4.71 -17.50
C PRO A 297 -4.58 5.19 -16.97
N LEU A 298 -4.27 6.48 -17.10
CA LEU A 298 -3.04 7.05 -16.58
C LEU A 298 -2.99 7.11 -15.06
N MET A 299 -4.13 7.34 -14.40
CA MET A 299 -4.26 7.21 -12.95
C MET A 299 -4.00 5.76 -12.51
N LEU A 300 -4.65 4.79 -13.15
CA LEU A 300 -4.48 3.36 -12.86
C LEU A 300 -3.04 2.89 -13.10
N ALA A 301 -2.38 3.37 -14.15
CA ALA A 301 -0.99 3.05 -14.38
C ALA A 301 -0.07 3.65 -13.29
N GLN A 302 -0.41 4.84 -12.79
CA GLN A 302 0.32 5.48 -11.70
C GLN A 302 0.16 4.79 -10.35
N THR A 303 -0.95 4.09 -10.08
CA THR A 303 -1.07 3.34 -8.82
C THR A 303 -0.03 2.22 -8.73
N ILE A 304 0.40 1.68 -9.87
CA ILE A 304 1.52 0.73 -9.96
C ILE A 304 2.85 1.50 -10.01
N ALA A 305 2.94 2.50 -10.88
CA ALA A 305 4.16 3.26 -11.11
C ALA A 305 4.58 4.19 -9.94
N GLY A 306 3.71 4.38 -8.95
CA GLY A 306 3.91 5.27 -7.79
C GLY A 306 5.02 4.82 -6.84
N GLY A 307 5.53 3.59 -7.00
CA GLY A 307 6.69 3.13 -6.23
C GLY A 307 6.39 2.78 -4.77
N GLY A 308 5.11 2.61 -4.45
CA GLY A 308 4.62 2.29 -3.11
C GLY A 308 4.77 0.81 -2.74
N THR A 309 4.33 -0.06 -3.64
CA THR A 309 4.36 -1.52 -3.46
C THR A 309 5.54 -2.16 -4.17
N MET A 310 6.04 -1.53 -5.22
CA MET A 310 7.10 -2.04 -6.08
C MET A 310 8.22 -1.01 -6.24
N PRO A 311 9.47 -1.35 -5.91
CA PRO A 311 10.58 -0.44 -6.16
C PRO A 311 10.83 -0.23 -7.65
N LEU A 312 11.33 0.96 -8.01
CA LEU A 312 11.53 1.38 -9.40
C LEU A 312 12.43 0.43 -10.22
N GLN A 313 13.35 -0.26 -9.55
CA GLN A 313 14.36 -1.12 -10.18
C GLN A 313 13.75 -2.38 -10.80
N ILE A 314 12.70 -2.93 -10.19
CA ILE A 314 12.03 -4.16 -10.64
C ILE A 314 10.74 -3.88 -11.41
N MET A 315 10.42 -2.61 -11.61
CA MET A 315 9.19 -2.18 -12.25
C MET A 315 9.24 -2.48 -13.76
N PRO A 316 8.20 -3.10 -14.36
CA PRO A 316 8.15 -3.32 -15.79
C PRO A 316 8.27 -2.01 -16.58
N ASP A 317 8.92 -2.06 -17.75
CA ASP A 317 9.34 -0.88 -18.49
C ASP A 317 8.23 0.17 -18.74
N PRO A 318 6.99 -0.19 -19.11
CA PRO A 318 5.94 0.82 -19.30
C PRO A 318 5.63 1.63 -18.03
N PHE A 319 5.55 0.96 -16.87
CA PHE A 319 5.30 1.62 -15.59
C PHE A 319 6.52 2.42 -15.14
N LYS A 320 7.73 1.90 -15.41
CA LYS A 320 8.97 2.60 -15.13
C LYS A 320 9.04 3.93 -15.88
N VAL A 321 8.67 3.95 -17.17
CA VAL A 321 8.57 5.19 -17.96
C VAL A 321 7.55 6.15 -17.35
N ILE A 322 6.36 5.66 -17.01
CA ILE A 322 5.29 6.47 -16.38
C ILE A 322 5.78 7.11 -15.08
N SER A 323 6.53 6.37 -14.24
CA SER A 323 7.05 6.87 -12.97
C SER A 323 7.97 8.10 -13.11
N TYR A 324 8.66 8.25 -14.26
CA TYR A 324 9.59 9.36 -14.47
C TYR A 324 8.89 10.68 -14.82
N PHE A 325 7.74 10.61 -15.51
CA PHE A 325 7.07 11.79 -16.05
C PHE A 325 5.80 12.19 -15.29
N THR A 326 5.31 11.33 -14.41
CA THR A 326 4.08 11.55 -13.68
C THR A 326 4.33 11.93 -12.21
N PRO A 327 3.41 12.70 -11.59
CA PRO A 327 3.67 13.27 -10.27
C PRO A 327 3.54 12.26 -9.12
N MET A 328 2.88 11.11 -9.32
CA MET A 328 2.62 10.17 -8.22
C MET A 328 3.90 9.57 -7.64
N TYR A 329 4.81 9.05 -8.47
CA TYR A 329 6.06 8.43 -8.01
C TYR A 329 6.93 9.36 -7.14
N PRO A 330 7.37 10.55 -7.62
CA PRO A 330 8.18 11.43 -6.80
C PRO A 330 7.46 11.84 -5.52
N ASN A 331 6.14 12.09 -5.57
CA ASN A 331 5.37 12.44 -4.37
C ASN A 331 5.32 11.31 -3.33
N THR A 332 5.14 10.07 -3.77
CA THR A 332 5.15 8.91 -2.86
C THR A 332 6.52 8.75 -2.19
N GLN A 333 7.62 8.95 -2.91
CA GLN A 333 8.97 8.92 -2.33
C GLN A 333 9.23 10.07 -1.34
N ILE A 334 8.71 11.27 -1.60
CA ILE A 334 8.78 12.39 -0.63
C ILE A 334 7.98 12.04 0.62
N ASN A 335 6.77 11.51 0.47
CA ASN A 335 5.95 11.08 1.60
C ASN A 335 6.66 9.99 2.44
N PHE A 336 7.36 9.04 1.81
CA PHE A 336 8.22 8.09 2.50
C PHE A 336 9.31 8.80 3.31
N GLY A 337 10.00 9.79 2.71
CA GLY A 337 11.00 10.61 3.37
C GLY A 337 10.46 11.40 4.57
N ILE A 338 9.26 11.96 4.47
CA ILE A 338 8.63 12.71 5.58
C ILE A 338 8.23 11.78 6.72
N LEU A 339 7.64 10.62 6.40
CA LEU A 339 7.09 9.72 7.40
C LEU A 339 8.16 8.84 8.06
N TYR A 340 9.11 8.32 7.30
CA TYR A 340 10.11 7.35 7.79
C TYR A 340 11.53 7.90 7.83
N GLY A 341 11.79 9.00 7.13
CA GLY A 341 13.15 9.51 6.90
C GLY A 341 13.69 9.09 5.53
N GLY A 342 14.68 9.83 5.03
CA GLY A 342 15.32 9.56 3.74
C GLY A 342 15.53 10.80 2.88
N PRO A 343 16.25 10.68 1.75
CA PRO A 343 16.52 11.79 0.85
C PRO A 343 15.25 12.19 0.06
N MET A 344 14.89 13.47 0.10
CA MET A 344 13.69 14.00 -0.56
C MET A 344 14.01 14.93 -1.74
N TYR A 345 15.14 15.63 -1.69
CA TYR A 345 15.46 16.74 -2.59
C TYR A 345 15.36 16.43 -4.09
N LEU A 346 15.85 15.26 -4.55
CA LEU A 346 15.76 14.87 -5.97
C LEU A 346 14.31 14.66 -6.41
N PHE A 347 13.47 14.11 -5.54
CA PHE A 347 12.07 13.86 -5.83
C PHE A 347 11.27 15.18 -5.83
N GLU A 348 11.60 16.12 -4.94
CA GLU A 348 11.02 17.47 -4.92
C GLU A 348 11.34 18.23 -6.21
N ILE A 349 12.59 18.18 -6.67
CA ILE A 349 13.01 18.79 -7.94
C ILE A 349 12.26 18.17 -9.13
N ARG A 350 12.08 16.84 -9.14
CA ARG A 350 11.30 16.16 -10.20
C ARG A 350 9.84 16.59 -10.19
N LEU A 351 9.21 16.65 -9.02
CA LEU A 351 7.83 17.08 -8.88
C LEU A 351 7.65 18.55 -9.33
N LEU A 352 8.61 19.42 -8.97
CA LEU A 352 8.66 20.81 -9.43
C LEU A 352 8.85 20.92 -10.95
N ALA A 353 9.71 20.09 -11.54
CA ALA A 353 9.90 20.06 -12.98
C ALA A 353 8.61 19.64 -13.71
N ILE A 354 7.88 18.64 -13.18
CA ILE A 354 6.57 18.22 -13.71
C ILE A 354 5.56 19.37 -13.61
N LEU A 355 5.53 20.09 -12.49
CA LEU A 355 4.66 21.26 -12.32
C LEU A 355 4.94 22.32 -13.37
N ILE A 356 6.20 22.77 -13.48
CA ILE A 356 6.61 23.83 -14.41
C ILE A 356 6.31 23.43 -15.85
N THR A 357 6.71 22.23 -16.25
CA THR A 357 6.46 21.73 -17.61
C THR A 357 4.97 21.62 -17.92
N SER A 358 4.17 21.13 -16.97
CA SER A 358 2.71 21.03 -17.14
C SER A 358 2.06 22.40 -17.31
N SER A 359 2.41 23.37 -16.46
CA SER A 359 1.88 24.74 -16.56
C SER A 359 2.27 25.42 -17.87
N LEU A 360 3.51 25.24 -18.36
CA LEU A 360 3.93 25.75 -19.66
C LEU A 360 3.12 25.14 -20.81
N VAL A 361 2.89 23.82 -20.77
CA VAL A 361 2.07 23.12 -21.77
C VAL A 361 0.63 23.63 -21.75
N LEU A 362 0.04 23.85 -20.58
CA LEU A 362 -1.31 24.42 -20.45
C LEU A 362 -1.43 25.80 -21.10
N VAL A 363 -0.47 26.70 -20.82
CA VAL A 363 -0.44 28.04 -21.44
C VAL A 363 -0.37 27.93 -22.97
N LEU A 364 0.46 27.02 -23.50
CA LEU A 364 0.55 26.78 -24.94
C LEU A 364 -0.76 26.24 -25.54
N ILE A 365 -1.46 25.34 -24.85
CA ILE A 365 -2.75 24.81 -25.28
C ILE A 365 -3.81 25.90 -25.33
N VAL A 366 -3.91 26.72 -24.28
CA VAL A 366 -4.86 27.84 -24.22
C VAL A 366 -4.57 28.85 -25.33
N TRP A 367 -3.29 29.13 -25.59
CA TRP A 367 -2.89 30.03 -26.65
C TRP A 367 -3.30 29.53 -28.05
N ARG A 368 -3.02 28.27 -28.39
CA ARG A 368 -3.25 27.73 -29.75
C ARG A 368 -4.69 27.31 -30.02
N LYS A 369 -5.36 26.64 -29.08
CA LYS A 369 -6.59 25.89 -29.37
C LYS A 369 -7.87 26.73 -29.23
N TRP A 370 -7.86 27.73 -28.35
CA TRP A 370 -9.07 28.45 -27.96
C TRP A 370 -9.13 29.89 -28.49
N SER A 371 -8.25 30.25 -29.44
CA SER A 371 -8.28 31.54 -30.15
C SER A 371 -9.51 31.71 -31.05
N GLU A 372 -10.10 30.63 -31.55
CA GLU A 372 -11.24 30.71 -32.48
C GLU A 372 -12.59 30.92 -31.78
N MET A 373 -12.73 30.44 -30.53
CA MET A 373 -13.95 30.65 -29.73
C MET A 373 -14.09 32.07 -29.22
N GLU A 374 -12.96 32.74 -28.98
CA GLU A 374 -12.90 34.17 -28.66
C GLU A 374 -13.40 35.03 -29.85
N ASN A 375 -13.31 34.51 -31.08
CA ASN A 375 -13.77 35.15 -32.31
C ASN A 375 -15.20 34.74 -32.73
N GLY A 376 -15.94 34.02 -31.88
CA GLY A 376 -17.34 33.65 -32.12
C GLY A 376 -17.56 32.57 -33.20
N ARG A 377 -16.54 31.79 -33.57
CA ARG A 377 -16.60 30.85 -34.70
C ARG A 377 -17.08 29.43 -34.37
N VAL A 378 -17.36 29.12 -33.10
CA VAL A 378 -17.86 27.80 -32.68
C VAL A 378 -19.07 27.97 -31.77
N PRO A 379 -20.23 27.35 -32.07
CA PRO A 379 -21.41 27.47 -31.21
C PRO A 379 -21.18 26.74 -29.88
N VAL A 380 -21.53 27.42 -28.78
CA VAL A 380 -21.56 26.85 -27.43
C VAL A 380 -22.71 25.83 -27.39
N SER A 381 -22.45 24.56 -27.08
CA SER A 381 -23.56 23.62 -26.84
C SER A 381 -24.28 24.03 -25.56
N ASN A 382 -25.57 24.34 -25.67
CA ASN A 382 -26.43 24.94 -24.63
C ASN A 382 -26.68 24.08 -23.35
N ASN A 383 -25.93 23.00 -23.11
CA ASN A 383 -26.26 22.04 -22.05
C ASN A 383 -25.63 22.33 -20.67
N VAL A 384 -25.01 23.50 -20.44
CA VAL A 384 -24.25 23.76 -19.19
C VAL A 384 -24.75 24.98 -18.39
N MET A 385 -25.85 25.63 -18.80
CA MET A 385 -26.45 26.74 -18.03
C MET A 385 -27.73 26.34 -17.25
N GLY A 386 -27.76 25.13 -16.69
CA GLY A 386 -28.82 24.64 -15.78
C GLY A 386 -28.36 24.58 -14.34
#